data_AF-A0A8C4YEC3-F1
#
_entry.id   AF-A0A8C4YEC3-F1
#
_cell.length_a   1.000
_cell.length_b   1.000
_cell.length_c   1.000
_cell.angle_alpha   90.00
_cell.angle_beta   90.00
_cell.angle_gamma   90.00
#
_symmetry.space_group_name_H-M   'P 1'
#
loop_
_entity.id
_entity.type
_entity.pdbx_description
1 polymer ?
#
loop_
_entity_poly.entity_id
_entity_poly.type
_entity_poly.pdbx_seq_one_letter_code
_entity_poly.pdbx_strand_id
1 'polypeptide(L)'
;SPSCQRSCPGVPLPASAISWLWEVSHYLALLQELYYRNFQHFENLQKLSFQNNNISYIEMGAFRSLTRLRQLHLQNNHLLNLHNGVFSMLQHLEVLNLEGNRIKTIAPVVFTSLNPFGKVSKIETPKPNETSV
;
A
#
# COMPACT_ATOMS: atom_id res chain seq x y z
N SER A 1 -49.25 -23.38 4.50
CA SER A 1 -48.31 -22.46 3.82
C SER A 1 -46.88 -22.89 4.09
N PRO A 2 -45.98 -22.72 3.10
CA PRO A 2 -44.88 -23.64 2.87
C PRO A 2 -43.72 -23.46 3.84
N SER A 3 -43.13 -24.61 4.15
CA SER A 3 -41.83 -24.83 4.72
C SER A 3 -40.72 -24.17 3.90
N CYS A 4 -39.81 -23.43 4.54
CA CYS A 4 -38.43 -23.29 4.05
C CYS A 4 -37.46 -23.09 5.23
N GLN A 5 -36.31 -23.77 5.11
CA GLN A 5 -35.24 -24.10 6.06
C GLN A 5 -34.39 -22.86 6.47
N ARG A 6 -33.61 -22.74 7.58
CA ARG A 6 -33.19 -23.60 8.72
C ARG A 6 -32.42 -22.73 9.75
N SER A 7 -32.34 -23.22 10.98
CA SER A 7 -31.35 -22.91 12.04
C SER A 7 -30.73 -24.23 12.55
N CYS A 8 -29.55 -24.22 13.19
CA CYS A 8 -29.20 -25.05 14.38
C CYS A 8 -27.76 -24.75 14.91
N PRO A 9 -27.59 -24.39 16.20
CA PRO A 9 -26.30 -24.36 16.89
C PRO A 9 -25.98 -25.73 17.54
N GLY A 10 -24.72 -26.20 17.45
CA GLY A 10 -24.23 -27.40 18.16
C GLY A 10 -23.81 -28.61 17.30
N VAL A 11 -23.77 -28.48 15.97
CA VAL A 11 -23.27 -29.54 15.06
C VAL A 11 -21.87 -29.14 14.56
N PRO A 12 -20.83 -30.00 14.65
CA PRO A 12 -19.55 -29.72 14.03
C PRO A 12 -19.76 -29.53 12.52
N LEU A 13 -19.32 -28.37 12.03
CA LEU A 13 -19.46 -28.00 10.63
C LEU A 13 -18.70 -29.00 9.73
N PRO A 14 -19.26 -29.40 8.57
CA PRO A 14 -18.54 -30.23 7.62
C PRO A 14 -17.30 -29.49 7.09
N ALA A 15 -16.27 -30.20 6.64
CA ALA A 15 -15.05 -29.59 6.09
C ALA A 15 -15.33 -28.60 4.93
N SER A 16 -16.51 -28.65 4.30
CA SER A 16 -16.95 -27.66 3.31
C SER A 16 -17.29 -26.28 3.89
N ALA A 17 -17.58 -26.14 5.18
CA ALA A 17 -17.67 -24.83 5.84
C ALA A 17 -16.27 -24.26 6.17
N ILE A 18 -15.25 -25.12 6.30
CA ILE A 18 -13.84 -24.71 6.32
C ILE A 18 -13.48 -24.07 4.96
N SER A 19 -14.18 -24.40 3.87
CA SER A 19 -14.02 -23.73 2.57
C SER A 19 -14.24 -22.21 2.65
N TRP A 20 -15.16 -21.73 3.50
CA TRP A 20 -15.38 -20.29 3.71
C TRP A 20 -14.25 -19.65 4.52
N LEU A 21 -13.68 -20.40 5.48
CA LEU A 21 -12.47 -19.98 6.19
C LEU A 21 -11.26 -19.92 5.27
N TRP A 22 -11.18 -20.79 4.26
CA TRP A 22 -10.18 -20.76 3.20
C TRP A 22 -10.41 -19.62 2.20
N GLU A 23 -11.66 -19.24 1.93
CA GLU A 23 -12.04 -18.06 1.14
C GLU A 23 -11.71 -16.75 1.88
N VAL A 24 -11.89 -16.69 3.20
CA VAL A 24 -11.44 -15.57 4.06
C VAL A 24 -9.91 -15.56 4.23
N SER A 25 -9.25 -16.71 4.29
CA SER A 25 -7.77 -16.74 4.30
C SER A 25 -7.16 -16.41 2.94
N HIS A 26 -7.88 -16.59 1.82
CA HIS A 26 -7.55 -15.98 0.53
C HIS A 26 -7.73 -14.45 0.53
N TYR A 27 -8.67 -13.94 1.33
CA TYR A 27 -8.95 -12.51 1.52
C TYR A 27 -7.93 -11.77 2.40
N LEU A 28 -7.22 -12.51 3.28
CA LEU A 28 -6.20 -12.00 4.21
C LEU A 28 -4.75 -12.24 3.73
N ALA A 29 -4.55 -12.94 2.62
CA ALA A 29 -3.24 -13.50 2.25
C ALA A 29 -2.17 -12.51 1.73
N LEU A 30 -2.41 -11.19 1.57
CA LEU A 30 -1.47 -10.33 0.85
C LEU A 30 -1.29 -8.88 1.36
N LEU A 31 -1.70 -8.52 2.57
CA LEU A 31 -1.40 -7.16 3.09
C LEU A 31 0.09 -7.07 3.47
N GLN A 32 0.95 -6.70 2.51
CA GLN A 32 2.33 -6.36 2.82
C GLN A 32 2.35 -4.94 3.40
N GLU A 33 2.73 -4.81 4.66
CA GLU A 33 2.80 -3.54 5.35
C GLU A 33 4.27 -3.16 5.55
N LEU A 34 4.59 -1.87 5.36
CA LEU A 34 5.95 -1.36 5.54
C LEU A 34 6.08 -0.62 6.86
N TYR A 35 6.98 -1.11 7.73
CA TYR A 35 7.28 -0.55 9.05
C TYR A 35 8.68 0.04 9.11
N TYR A 36 8.90 1.00 10.00
CA TYR A 36 10.21 1.63 10.26
C TYR A 36 11.29 0.58 10.55
N ARG A 37 10.95 -0.43 11.34
CA ARG A 37 11.88 -1.50 11.71
C ARG A 37 12.41 -2.29 10.51
N ASN A 38 11.68 -2.33 9.39
CA ASN A 38 12.15 -3.01 8.19
C ASN A 38 13.36 -2.29 7.57
N PHE A 39 13.46 -0.97 7.75
CA PHE A 39 14.46 -0.14 7.07
C PHE A 39 15.47 0.53 8.02
N GLN A 40 15.35 0.28 9.32
CA GLN A 40 16.07 1.04 10.35
C GLN A 40 17.61 1.02 10.25
N HIS A 41 18.19 0.01 9.60
CA HIS A 41 19.65 -0.15 9.43
C HIS A 41 20.14 0.08 7.99
N PHE A 42 19.27 0.49 7.07
CA PHE A 42 19.58 0.61 5.64
C PHE A 42 19.92 2.07 5.22
N GLU A 43 20.72 2.76 6.02
CA GLU A 43 21.05 4.18 5.83
C GLU A 43 21.80 4.47 4.51
N ASN A 44 22.52 3.47 3.99
CA ASN A 44 23.29 3.57 2.75
C ASN A 44 22.50 3.14 1.51
N LEU A 45 21.24 2.73 1.66
CA LEU A 45 20.45 2.24 0.54
C LEU A 45 20.13 3.39 -0.41
N GLN A 46 20.48 3.23 -1.69
CA GLN A 46 20.24 4.24 -2.73
C GLN A 46 19.00 3.94 -3.57
N LYS A 47 18.62 2.67 -3.68
CA LYS A 47 17.48 2.23 -4.48
C LYS A 47 16.67 1.21 -3.70
N LEU A 48 15.38 1.46 -3.61
CA LEU A 48 14.40 0.60 -2.96
C LEU A 48 13.23 0.38 -3.93
N SER A 49 12.87 -0.88 -4.14
CA SER A 49 11.81 -1.26 -5.07
C SER A 49 10.91 -2.29 -4.47
N PHE A 50 9.64 -1.91 -4.32
CA PHE A 50 8.53 -2.79 -3.99
C PHE A 50 7.44 -2.75 -5.07
N GLN A 51 7.82 -2.43 -6.30
CA GLN A 51 6.89 -2.43 -7.42
C GLN A 51 6.19 -3.79 -7.60
N ASN A 52 4.92 -3.77 -8.04
CA ASN A 52 4.11 -4.97 -8.32
C ASN A 52 3.96 -5.89 -7.10
N ASN A 53 3.76 -5.32 -5.92
CA ASN A 53 3.45 -6.06 -4.71
C ASN A 53 2.03 -5.71 -4.24
N ASN A 54 1.63 -6.25 -3.09
CA ASN A 54 0.32 -6.01 -2.51
C ASN A 54 0.40 -5.06 -1.31
N ILE A 55 1.28 -4.05 -1.38
CA ILE A 55 1.47 -3.14 -0.25
C ILE A 55 0.25 -2.25 -0.07
N SER A 56 -0.37 -2.35 1.10
CA SER A 56 -1.59 -1.61 1.46
C SER A 56 -1.33 -0.48 2.45
N TYR A 57 -0.28 -0.60 3.26
CA TYR A 57 0.02 0.31 4.36
C TYR A 57 1.52 0.61 4.48
N ILE A 58 1.82 1.87 4.80
CA ILE A 58 3.15 2.36 5.11
C ILE A 58 3.06 3.14 6.42
N GLU A 59 3.77 2.66 7.44
CA GLU A 59 3.88 3.30 8.74
C GLU A 59 4.47 4.71 8.60
N MET A 60 4.01 5.64 9.43
CA MET A 60 4.62 6.96 9.52
C MET A 60 6.10 6.83 9.88
N GLY A 61 6.97 7.36 9.01
CA GLY A 61 8.41 7.26 9.20
C GLY A 61 9.00 5.89 8.85
N ALA A 62 8.27 5.02 8.14
CA ALA A 62 8.82 3.75 7.65
C ALA A 62 10.17 3.94 6.93
N PHE A 63 10.30 5.04 6.17
CA PHE A 63 11.51 5.36 5.41
C PHE A 63 12.45 6.34 6.11
N ARG A 64 12.27 6.60 7.42
CA ARG A 64 13.00 7.64 8.16
C ARG A 64 14.52 7.44 8.13
N SER A 65 14.99 6.19 8.17
CA SER A 65 16.41 5.87 8.14
C SER A 65 17.04 5.91 6.75
N LEU A 66 16.24 5.95 5.67
CA LEU A 66 16.71 5.86 4.28
C LEU A 66 17.19 7.22 3.75
N THR A 67 18.10 7.87 4.47
CA THR A 67 18.52 9.26 4.21
C THR A 67 19.30 9.44 2.90
N ARG A 68 19.91 8.37 2.38
CA ARG A 68 20.67 8.35 1.11
C ARG A 68 19.88 7.77 -0.07
N LEU A 69 18.59 7.52 0.09
CA LEU A 69 17.76 6.93 -0.95
C LEU A 69 17.55 7.92 -2.09
N ARG A 70 17.83 7.47 -3.32
CA ARG A 70 17.65 8.24 -4.56
C ARG A 70 16.45 7.76 -5.36
N GLN A 71 16.11 6.48 -5.27
CA GLN A 71 15.01 5.89 -6.03
C GLN A 71 14.10 5.05 -5.14
N LEU A 72 12.81 5.38 -5.14
CA LEU A 72 11.76 4.62 -4.47
C LEU A 72 10.65 4.24 -5.47
N HIS A 73 10.53 2.94 -5.72
CA HIS A 73 9.57 2.36 -6.65
C HIS A 73 8.48 1.63 -5.85
N LEU A 74 7.29 2.22 -5.79
CA LEU A 74 6.11 1.71 -5.08
C LEU A 74 4.93 1.49 -6.04
N GLN A 75 5.17 1.50 -7.35
CA GLN A 75 4.11 1.39 -8.34
C GLN A 75 3.42 0.02 -8.33
N ASN A 76 2.17 0.00 -8.77
CA ASN A 76 1.31 -1.18 -8.84
C ASN A 76 1.22 -1.89 -7.47
N ASN A 77 0.89 -1.13 -6.44
CA ASN A 77 0.56 -1.62 -5.11
C ASN A 77 -0.89 -1.25 -4.76
N HIS A 78 -1.28 -1.40 -3.49
CA HIS A 78 -2.63 -1.15 -3.00
C HIS A 78 -2.69 0.00 -1.97
N LEU A 79 -1.75 0.94 -2.04
CA LEU A 79 -1.69 2.07 -1.11
C LEU A 79 -2.95 2.93 -1.26
N LEU A 80 -3.67 3.13 -0.15
CA LEU A 80 -4.90 3.92 -0.12
C LEU A 80 -4.66 5.37 0.27
N ASN A 81 -3.77 5.58 1.25
CA ASN A 81 -3.44 6.89 1.80
C ASN A 81 -1.95 6.95 2.12
N LEU A 82 -1.40 8.15 2.11
CA LEU A 82 -0.03 8.42 2.57
C LEU A 82 -0.09 9.39 3.75
N HIS A 83 0.60 9.03 4.83
CA HIS A 83 0.72 9.92 5.98
C HIS A 83 1.59 11.15 5.64
N ASN A 84 1.23 12.28 6.25
CA ASN A 84 2.03 13.50 6.15
C ASN A 84 3.46 13.23 6.64
N GLY A 85 4.45 13.63 5.84
CA GLY A 85 5.86 13.43 6.19
C GLY A 85 6.36 11.99 6.06
N VAL A 86 5.63 11.06 5.42
CA VAL A 86 6.14 9.70 5.15
C VAL A 86 7.45 9.70 4.36
N PHE A 87 7.70 10.74 3.55
CA PHE A 87 8.93 10.93 2.78
C PHE A 87 9.85 12.02 3.37
N SER A 88 9.61 12.47 4.60
CA SER A 88 10.27 13.65 5.18
C SER A 88 11.79 13.58 5.31
N MET A 89 12.35 12.36 5.44
CA MET A 89 13.79 12.15 5.55
C MET A 89 14.44 11.74 4.24
N LEU A 90 13.68 11.63 3.14
CA LEU A 90 14.18 11.23 1.83
C LEU A 90 14.74 12.44 1.07
N GLN A 91 15.71 13.12 1.66
CA GLN A 91 16.26 14.40 1.18
C GLN A 91 16.96 14.29 -0.18
N HIS A 92 17.49 13.11 -0.50
CA HIS A 92 18.22 12.83 -1.74
C HIS A 92 17.35 12.12 -2.79
N LEU A 93 16.05 12.02 -2.57
CA LEU A 93 15.17 11.29 -3.47
C LEU A 93 15.03 12.02 -4.80
N GLU A 94 15.40 11.33 -5.86
CA GLU A 94 15.33 11.82 -7.23
C GLU A 94 14.17 11.21 -7.99
N VAL A 95 13.77 9.99 -7.63
CA VAL A 95 12.69 9.26 -8.30
C VAL A 95 11.77 8.67 -7.23
N LEU A 96 10.51 9.09 -7.28
CA LEU A 96 9.41 8.47 -6.55
C LEU A 96 8.36 8.03 -7.56
N ASN A 97 8.07 6.73 -7.60
CA ASN A 97 7.00 6.20 -8.41
C ASN A 97 5.89 5.61 -7.52
N LEU A 98 4.70 6.21 -7.60
CA LEU A 98 3.49 5.80 -6.89
C LEU A 98 2.35 5.39 -7.85
N GLU A 99 2.65 5.28 -9.15
CA GLU A 99 1.71 4.91 -10.19
C GLU A 99 0.99 3.59 -9.89
N GLY A 100 -0.27 3.43 -10.31
CA GLY A 100 -0.99 2.17 -10.13
C GLY A 100 -1.31 1.81 -8.66
N ASN A 101 -1.26 2.78 -7.74
CA ASN A 101 -1.82 2.65 -6.40
C ASN A 101 -3.28 3.13 -6.35
N ARG A 102 -3.92 3.00 -5.18
CA ARG A 102 -5.32 3.39 -4.93
C ARG A 102 -5.42 4.70 -4.15
N ILE A 103 -4.42 5.56 -4.28
CA ILE A 103 -4.32 6.80 -3.50
C ILE A 103 -5.32 7.81 -4.07
N LYS A 104 -6.31 8.21 -3.25
CA LYS A 104 -7.39 9.11 -3.69
C LYS A 104 -6.95 10.57 -3.71
N THR A 105 -6.25 10.98 -2.67
CA THR A 105 -5.77 12.35 -2.50
C THR A 105 -4.39 12.30 -1.87
N ILE A 106 -3.47 13.10 -2.41
CA ILE A 106 -2.16 13.32 -1.80
C ILE A 106 -2.10 14.78 -1.39
N ALA A 107 -2.00 15.00 -0.09
CA ALA A 107 -1.82 16.35 0.43
C ALA A 107 -0.45 16.89 -0.06
N PRO A 108 -0.36 18.13 -0.58
CA PRO A 108 0.90 18.70 -1.05
C PRO A 108 2.03 18.66 0.00
N VAL A 109 1.67 18.73 1.29
CA VAL A 109 2.58 18.60 2.44
C VAL A 109 3.34 17.28 2.49
N VAL A 110 2.86 16.24 1.81
CA VAL A 110 3.59 14.97 1.69
C VAL A 110 4.89 15.14 0.88
N PHE A 111 4.92 16.10 -0.04
CA PHE A 111 6.05 16.36 -0.95
C PHE A 111 6.91 17.57 -0.57
N THR A 112 6.53 18.36 0.43
CA THR A 112 7.27 19.60 0.81
C THR A 112 8.70 19.37 1.29
N SER A 113 9.00 18.13 1.69
CA SER A 113 10.30 17.70 2.17
C SER A 113 11.15 17.05 1.08
N LEU A 114 10.58 16.80 -0.10
CA LEU A 114 11.32 16.29 -1.24
C LEU A 114 12.09 17.43 -1.91
N ASN A 115 13.29 17.12 -2.39
CA ASN A 115 14.10 18.07 -3.13
C ASN A 115 13.35 18.49 -4.41
N PRO A 116 13.13 19.80 -4.65
CA PRO A 116 12.42 20.29 -5.84
C PRO A 116 13.09 19.90 -7.17
N PHE A 117 14.38 19.53 -7.16
CA PHE A 117 15.11 19.04 -8.33
C PHE A 117 14.91 17.54 -8.59
N GLY A 118 14.31 16.80 -7.65
CA GLY A 118 13.95 15.40 -7.82
C GLY A 118 12.77 15.26 -8.77
N LYS A 119 12.90 14.38 -9.77
CA LYS A 119 11.81 14.07 -10.69
C LYS A 119 10.79 13.17 -9.96
N VAL A 120 9.78 13.78 -9.36
CA VAL A 120 8.61 13.04 -8.87
C VAL A 120 7.81 12.57 -10.09
N SER A 121 8.16 11.40 -10.60
CA SER A 121 7.53 10.81 -11.77
C SER A 121 6.12 10.32 -11.41
N LYS A 122 5.15 11.13 -11.87
CA LYS A 122 3.81 10.71 -12.29
C LYS A 122 2.96 10.01 -11.22
N ILE A 123 2.21 10.82 -10.49
CA ILE A 123 0.96 10.37 -9.89
C ILE A 123 -0.06 10.37 -11.04
N GLU A 124 -0.16 9.28 -11.80
CA GLU A 124 -1.38 9.08 -12.59
C GLU A 124 -2.48 8.72 -11.58
N THR A 125 -3.15 9.74 -11.06
CA THR A 125 -4.46 9.54 -10.46
C THR A 125 -5.32 8.83 -11.50
N PRO A 126 -6.09 7.78 -11.14
CA PRO A 126 -7.04 7.21 -12.08
C PRO A 126 -7.86 8.36 -12.63
N LYS A 127 -7.85 8.54 -13.96
CA LYS A 127 -8.76 9.47 -14.62
C LYS A 127 -10.13 9.23 -13.99
N PRO A 128 -10.82 10.24 -13.44
CA PRO A 128 -12.20 10.04 -13.03
C PRO A 128 -12.88 9.46 -14.25
N ASN A 129 -13.41 8.25 -14.09
CA ASN A 129 -14.02 7.48 -15.15
C ASN A 129 -14.83 8.45 -16.03
N GLU A 130 -14.43 8.61 -17.29
CA GLU A 130 -15.40 8.85 -18.34
C GLU A 130 -16.34 7.65 -18.24
N THR A 131 -17.37 7.75 -17.40
CA THR A 131 -18.58 6.96 -17.58
C THR A 131 -19.08 7.36 -18.95
N SER A 132 -18.73 6.49 -19.90
CA SER A 132 -19.42 6.21 -21.13
C SER A 132 -20.86 6.71 -21.07
N VAL A 133 -21.15 7.67 -21.96
CA VAL A 133 -22.39 7.86 -22.75
C VAL A 133 -23.66 7.27 -22.16
#